data_AF-A0A2S5WNE1-F1
#
_entry.id   AF-A0A2S5WNE1-F1
#
_cell.length_a   1.000
_cell.length_b   1.000
_cell.length_c   1.000
_cell.angle_alpha   90.00
_cell.angle_beta   90.00
_cell.angle_gamma   90.00
#
_symmetry.space_group_name_H-M   'P 1'
#
loop_
_entity.id
_entity.type
_entity.pdbx_description
1 polymer ?
#
loop_
_entity_poly.entity_id
_entity_poly.type
_entity_poly.pdbx_seq_one_letter_code
_entity_poly.pdbx_strand_id
1 'polypeptide(L)'
;MTTTRKTATRRPAAKAAPEPVAEIELTDLDFDNWTEEAEEEAVERLRSELKPKFLLVEKSLAAKFPSGFILKTSLDVPYSKLTEIMEAGEGSDDQMMAVLEFLGQKDEVPILQEQGVIAVMAFAGRYFELWQKVAGTSLGESDGSSES
;
A
#
# COMPACT_ATOMS: atom_id res chain seq x y z
N MET A 1 40.80 30.40 35.45
CA MET A 1 40.17 30.11 34.13
C MET A 1 41.23 29.36 33.35
N THR A 2 41.11 28.07 33.03
CA THR A 2 40.13 27.51 32.08
C THR A 2 39.93 26.02 32.36
N THR A 3 38.66 25.61 32.49
CA THR A 3 38.21 24.22 32.61
C THR A 3 38.12 23.60 31.22
N THR A 4 38.80 22.47 30.97
CA THR A 4 38.59 21.67 29.73
C THR A 4 37.84 20.39 30.04
N ARG A 5 36.75 20.21 29.31
CA ARG A 5 35.61 19.32 29.55
C ARG A 5 35.88 17.92 28.97
N LYS A 6 35.58 16.90 29.78
CA LYS A 6 35.57 15.46 29.45
C LYS A 6 34.51 15.17 28.37
N THR A 7 34.92 14.68 27.20
CA THR A 7 34.03 14.19 26.14
C THR A 7 33.58 12.77 26.48
N ALA A 8 32.28 12.61 26.76
CA ALA A 8 31.63 11.32 26.91
C ALA A 8 31.02 10.90 25.57
N THR A 9 31.57 9.87 24.95
CA THR A 9 31.00 9.24 23.74
C THR A 9 29.74 8.47 24.13
N ARG A 10 28.58 8.97 23.70
CA ARG A 10 27.27 8.31 23.86
C ARG A 10 27.15 7.22 22.80
N ARG A 11 27.18 5.97 23.22
CA ARG A 11 26.88 4.78 22.40
C ARG A 11 25.38 4.79 22.03
N PRO A 12 24.96 4.60 20.77
CA PRO A 12 23.54 4.48 20.45
C PRO A 12 23.00 3.19 21.06
N ALA A 13 21.85 3.29 21.71
CA ALA A 13 21.12 2.15 22.26
C ALA A 13 20.74 1.21 21.09
N ALA A 14 21.16 -0.05 21.18
CA ALA A 14 20.69 -1.09 20.28
C ALA A 14 19.17 -1.19 20.42
N LYS A 15 18.45 -0.98 19.32
CA LYS A 15 17.02 -1.22 19.20
C LYS A 15 16.78 -2.68 19.62
N ALA A 16 15.97 -2.88 20.65
CA ALA A 16 15.59 -4.21 21.10
C ALA A 16 15.07 -5.02 19.91
N ALA A 17 15.61 -6.22 19.72
CA ALA A 17 15.10 -7.17 18.74
C ALA A 17 13.61 -7.43 19.04
N PRO A 18 12.75 -7.51 18.02
CA PRO A 18 11.36 -7.90 18.24
C PRO A 18 11.33 -9.29 18.90
N GLU A 19 10.49 -9.45 19.92
CA GLU A 19 10.29 -10.73 20.61
C GLU A 19 9.84 -11.81 19.60
N PRO A 20 10.25 -13.08 19.78
CA PRO A 20 9.89 -14.15 18.86
C PRO A 20 8.37 -14.31 18.82
N VAL A 21 7.80 -14.13 17.63
CA VAL A 21 6.40 -14.43 17.36
C VAL A 21 6.23 -15.93 17.58
N ALA A 22 5.32 -16.35 18.46
CA ALA A 22 5.10 -17.75 18.75
C ALA A 22 4.85 -18.53 17.45
N GLU A 23 5.70 -19.50 17.18
CA GLU A 23 5.62 -20.36 15.99
C GLU A 23 4.48 -21.36 16.21
N ILE A 24 3.42 -21.29 15.39
CA ILE A 24 2.31 -22.23 15.46
C ILE A 24 2.78 -23.51 14.76
N GLU A 25 2.88 -24.63 15.49
CA GLU A 25 3.22 -25.91 14.87
C GLU A 25 2.04 -26.42 14.03
N LEU A 26 2.32 -26.87 12.80
CA LEU A 26 1.28 -27.32 11.85
C LEU A 26 0.43 -28.49 12.39
N THR A 27 0.92 -29.22 13.38
CA THR A 27 0.23 -30.33 14.05
C THR A 27 -0.88 -29.89 14.99
N ASP A 28 -0.90 -28.61 15.39
CA ASP A 28 -1.90 -28.04 16.31
C ASP A 28 -3.04 -27.32 15.57
N LEU A 29 -3.05 -27.39 14.23
CA LEU A 29 -4.08 -26.77 13.40
C LEU A 29 -5.35 -27.62 13.37
N ASP A 30 -6.47 -27.02 13.76
CA ASP A 30 -7.78 -27.66 13.77
C ASP A 30 -8.49 -27.50 12.41
N PHE A 31 -8.15 -28.40 11.48
CA PHE A 31 -8.78 -28.45 10.15
C PHE A 31 -10.22 -28.97 10.19
N ASP A 32 -10.59 -29.73 11.23
CA ASP A 32 -11.90 -30.39 11.32
C ASP A 32 -13.00 -29.44 11.84
N ASN A 33 -12.64 -28.43 12.65
CA ASN A 33 -13.58 -27.43 13.18
C ASN A 33 -13.44 -26.04 12.53
N TRP A 34 -12.75 -25.91 11.40
CA TRP A 34 -12.68 -24.65 10.65
C TRP A 34 -14.04 -24.33 10.00
N THR A 35 -14.67 -23.25 10.42
CA THR A 35 -16.00 -22.82 9.93
C THR A 35 -15.90 -21.57 9.05
N GLU A 36 -16.93 -21.33 8.25
CA GLU A 36 -17.05 -20.10 7.43
C GLU A 36 -16.98 -18.82 8.29
N GLU A 37 -17.58 -18.83 9.49
CA GLU A 37 -17.53 -17.71 10.43
C GLU A 37 -16.11 -17.47 10.96
N ALA A 38 -15.38 -18.53 11.32
CA ALA A 38 -13.99 -18.42 11.74
C ALA A 38 -13.07 -17.93 10.62
N GLU A 39 -13.36 -18.32 9.38
CA GLU A 39 -12.68 -17.80 8.19
C GLU A 39 -12.93 -16.31 8.00
N GLU A 40 -14.19 -15.86 8.08
CA GLU A 40 -14.53 -14.44 7.91
C GLU A 40 -13.84 -13.56 8.97
N GLU A 41 -13.82 -14.00 10.23
CA GLU A 41 -13.08 -13.31 11.29
C GLU A 41 -11.57 -13.27 11.03
N ALA A 42 -10.99 -14.38 10.57
CA ALA A 42 -9.57 -14.44 10.25
C ALA A 42 -9.23 -13.52 9.07
N VAL A 43 -10.08 -13.47 8.04
CA VAL A 43 -9.94 -12.56 6.90
C VAL A 43 -10.03 -11.10 7.33
N GLU A 44 -10.96 -10.73 8.22
CA GLU A 44 -11.06 -9.37 8.76
C GLU A 44 -9.79 -8.98 9.56
N ARG A 45 -9.27 -9.89 10.39
CA ARG A 45 -7.98 -9.67 11.08
C ARG A 45 -6.84 -9.45 10.09
N LEU A 46 -6.70 -10.33 9.09
CA LEU A 46 -5.69 -10.22 8.04
C LEU A 46 -5.84 -8.92 7.23
N ARG A 47 -7.06 -8.50 6.92
CA ARG A 47 -7.31 -7.20 6.26
C ARG A 47 -6.76 -6.05 7.09
N SER A 48 -6.99 -6.04 8.40
CA SER A 48 -6.49 -4.99 9.29
C SER A 48 -4.96 -4.94 9.36
N GLU A 49 -4.31 -6.11 9.37
CA GLU A 49 -2.85 -6.23 9.48
C GLU A 49 -2.11 -5.93 8.17
N LEU A 50 -2.66 -6.38 7.04
CA LEU A 50 -2.02 -6.27 5.73
C LEU A 50 -2.35 -4.95 5.00
N LYS A 51 -3.40 -4.25 5.41
CA LYS A 51 -3.83 -3.01 4.74
C LYS A 51 -2.91 -1.83 5.11
N PRO A 52 -2.45 -1.05 4.12
CA PRO A 52 -1.70 0.17 4.40
C PRO A 52 -2.55 1.19 5.13
N LYS A 53 -1.88 2.04 5.93
CA LYS A 53 -2.51 3.21 6.55
C LYS A 53 -2.39 4.40 5.60
N PHE A 54 -3.49 5.09 5.34
CA PHE A 54 -3.55 6.17 4.36
C PHE A 54 -3.70 7.55 5.01
N LEU A 55 -3.07 8.55 4.42
CA LEU A 55 -3.23 9.96 4.75
C LEU A 55 -3.29 10.79 3.47
N LEU A 56 -4.25 11.71 3.38
CA LEU A 56 -4.24 12.75 2.36
C LEU A 56 -3.31 13.87 2.85
N VAL A 57 -2.28 14.19 2.08
CA VAL A 57 -1.33 15.25 2.40
C VAL A 57 -1.23 16.17 1.20
N GLU A 58 -1.74 17.39 1.34
CA GLU A 58 -1.85 18.37 0.25
C GLU A 58 -2.61 17.79 -0.96
N LYS A 59 -1.97 17.72 -2.14
CA LYS A 59 -2.50 17.11 -3.37
C LYS A 59 -2.01 15.67 -3.57
N SER A 60 -1.69 14.94 -2.51
CA SER A 60 -1.11 13.59 -2.62
C SER A 60 -1.75 12.61 -1.66
N LEU A 61 -1.74 11.35 -2.04
CA LEU A 61 -2.02 10.23 -1.14
C LEU A 61 -0.70 9.69 -0.61
N ALA A 62 -0.55 9.68 0.71
CA ALA A 62 0.52 8.97 1.39
C ALA A 62 0.00 7.64 1.97
N ALA A 63 0.75 6.56 1.80
CA ALA A 63 0.45 5.25 2.36
C ALA A 63 1.64 4.72 3.15
N LYS A 64 1.38 4.28 4.38
CA LYS A 64 2.34 3.52 5.18
C LYS A 64 2.00 2.04 5.09
N PHE A 65 2.88 1.28 4.44
CA PHE A 65 2.78 -0.17 4.28
C PHE A 65 3.04 -0.90 5.60
N PRO A 66 2.60 -2.17 5.75
CA PRO A 66 2.87 -2.99 6.94
C PRO A 66 4.36 -3.15 7.25
N SER A 67 5.22 -3.18 6.22
CA SER A 67 6.68 -3.18 6.34
C SER A 67 7.25 -1.92 7.01
N GLY A 68 6.44 -0.86 7.12
CA GLY A 68 6.86 0.46 7.58
C GLY A 68 7.32 1.40 6.47
N PHE A 69 7.44 0.91 5.23
CA PHE A 69 7.69 1.74 4.05
C PHE A 69 6.57 2.76 3.85
N ILE A 70 6.92 3.99 3.45
CA ILE A 70 5.97 5.06 3.20
C ILE A 70 6.12 5.49 1.74
N LEU A 71 5.04 5.39 0.99
CA LEU A 71 4.93 5.85 -0.38
C LEU A 71 4.04 7.10 -0.43
N LYS A 72 4.42 8.10 -1.22
CA LYS A 72 3.60 9.29 -1.49
C LYS A 72 3.39 9.45 -2.99
N THR A 73 2.15 9.47 -3.43
CA THR A 73 1.79 9.63 -4.85
C THR A 73 0.92 10.87 -5.04
N SER A 74 1.29 11.74 -5.97
CA SER A 74 0.50 12.93 -6.32
C SER A 74 -0.82 12.52 -6.97
N LEU A 75 -1.93 13.17 -6.58
CA LEU A 75 -3.24 13.05 -7.24
C LEU A 75 -3.36 13.97 -8.47
N ASP A 76 -2.49 14.97 -8.57
CA ASP A 76 -2.39 15.90 -9.71
C ASP A 76 -1.44 15.28 -10.75
N VAL A 77 -2.00 14.44 -11.63
CA VAL A 77 -1.23 13.68 -12.62
C VAL A 77 -1.67 14.08 -14.04
N PRO A 78 -0.73 14.41 -14.96
CA PRO A 78 -1.07 14.76 -16.33
C PRO A 78 -1.78 13.63 -17.07
N TYR A 79 -2.73 13.99 -17.94
CA TYR A 79 -3.49 13.03 -18.75
C TYR A 79 -2.61 12.09 -19.59
N SER A 80 -1.46 12.57 -20.07
CA SER A 80 -0.50 11.73 -20.81
C SER A 80 0.01 10.53 -20.02
N LYS A 81 0.07 10.62 -18.69
CA LYS A 81 0.46 9.49 -17.82
C LYS A 81 -0.65 8.46 -17.68
N LEU A 82 -1.92 8.86 -17.80
CA LEU A 82 -3.04 7.94 -17.79
C LEU A 82 -3.15 7.16 -19.10
N THR A 83 -2.90 7.81 -20.23
CA THR A 83 -2.87 7.13 -21.54
C THR A 83 -1.77 6.08 -21.60
N GLU A 84 -0.57 6.40 -21.08
CA GLU A 84 0.53 5.42 -20.97
C GLU A 84 0.14 4.14 -20.20
N ILE A 85 -0.70 4.23 -19.15
CA ILE A 85 -1.17 3.04 -18.41
C ILE A 85 -2.24 2.29 -19.20
N MET A 86 -3.18 3.02 -19.81
CA MET A 86 -4.27 2.42 -20.58
C MET A 86 -3.77 1.72 -21.86
N GLU A 87 -2.64 2.18 -22.39
CA GLU A 87 -1.97 1.60 -23.56
C GLU A 87 -0.91 0.55 -23.19
N ALA A 88 -0.65 0.34 -21.90
CA ALA A 88 0.34 -0.63 -21.42
C ALA A 88 -0.20 -2.07 -21.48
N GLY A 89 -0.11 -2.65 -22.67
CA GLY A 89 -0.15 -4.09 -22.91
C GLY A 89 -1.54 -4.74 -22.87
N GLU A 90 -1.69 -5.85 -23.61
CA GLU A 90 -2.91 -6.67 -23.65
C GLU A 90 -2.94 -7.76 -22.56
N GLY A 91 -1.99 -7.75 -21.61
CA GLY A 91 -1.81 -8.78 -20.58
C GLY A 91 -1.90 -8.24 -19.13
N SER A 92 -2.40 -9.07 -18.20
CA SER A 92 -2.66 -8.69 -16.79
C SER A 92 -1.41 -8.22 -16.04
N ASP A 93 -0.26 -8.80 -16.35
CA ASP A 93 0.99 -8.57 -15.62
C ASP A 93 1.66 -7.26 -16.07
N ASP A 94 1.60 -6.96 -17.37
CA ASP A 94 2.09 -5.71 -17.95
C ASP A 94 1.25 -4.52 -17.47
N GLN A 95 -0.08 -4.70 -17.41
CA GLN A 95 -0.99 -3.69 -16.88
C GLN A 95 -0.74 -3.44 -15.39
N MET A 96 -0.46 -4.49 -14.61
CA MET A 96 -0.08 -4.36 -13.20
C MET A 96 1.22 -3.56 -13.05
N MET A 97 2.26 -3.89 -13.82
CA MET A 97 3.52 -3.13 -13.78
C MET A 97 3.34 -1.67 -14.17
N ALA A 98 2.53 -1.36 -15.17
CA ALA A 98 2.25 0.02 -15.55
C ALA A 98 1.57 0.81 -14.41
N VAL A 99 0.66 0.17 -13.67
CA VAL A 99 0.05 0.76 -12.48
C VAL A 99 1.10 0.96 -11.37
N LEU A 100 2.01 0.00 -11.16
CA LEU A 100 3.09 0.14 -10.16
C LEU A 100 4.07 1.26 -10.52
N GLU A 101 4.46 1.38 -11.78
CA GLU A 101 5.34 2.47 -12.24
C GLU A 101 4.69 3.84 -12.05
N PHE A 102 3.39 3.92 -12.30
CA PHE A 102 2.60 5.12 -12.09
C PHE A 102 2.49 5.48 -10.60
N LEU A 103 2.18 4.50 -9.74
CA LEU A 103 1.98 4.71 -8.31
C LEU A 103 3.31 4.97 -7.57
N GLY A 104 4.35 4.20 -7.89
CA GLY A 104 5.68 4.23 -7.28
C GLY A 104 6.63 5.26 -7.86
N GLN A 105 6.16 6.11 -8.78
CA GLN A 105 6.97 7.14 -9.45
C GLN A 105 8.34 6.61 -9.92
N LYS A 106 8.38 5.51 -10.69
CA LYS A 106 9.56 4.78 -11.24
C LYS A 106 10.67 4.36 -10.25
N ASP A 107 11.11 5.21 -9.34
CA ASP A 107 12.22 4.98 -8.42
C ASP A 107 11.84 4.06 -7.25
N GLU A 108 10.56 4.00 -6.87
CA GLU A 108 10.08 3.19 -5.74
C GLU A 108 9.50 1.84 -6.18
N VAL A 109 9.49 1.55 -7.49
CA VAL A 109 9.00 0.27 -8.07
C VAL A 109 9.72 -0.95 -7.50
N PRO A 110 11.06 -0.99 -7.38
CA PRO A 110 11.76 -2.13 -6.79
C PRO A 110 11.35 -2.37 -5.32
N ILE A 111 11.09 -1.29 -4.57
CA ILE A 111 10.67 -1.37 -3.16
C ILE A 111 9.21 -1.84 -3.06
N LEU A 112 8.36 -1.42 -4.00
CA LEU A 112 6.98 -1.89 -4.13
C LEU A 112 6.89 -3.39 -4.47
N GLN A 113 7.81 -3.91 -5.28
CA GLN A 113 7.89 -5.33 -5.59
C GLN A 113 8.22 -6.20 -4.37
N GLU A 114 8.90 -5.63 -3.37
CA GLU A 114 9.18 -6.30 -2.09
C GLU A 114 8.01 -6.20 -1.10
N GLN A 115 6.95 -5.45 -1.42
CA GLN A 115 5.76 -5.36 -0.57
C GLN A 115 4.77 -6.49 -0.85
N GLY A 116 3.93 -6.79 0.16
CA GLY A 116 2.83 -7.73 -0.03
C GLY A 116 1.83 -7.25 -1.07
N VAL A 117 1.48 -8.11 -2.03
CA VAL A 117 0.58 -7.79 -3.16
C VAL A 117 -0.75 -7.19 -2.68
N ILE A 118 -1.35 -7.72 -1.61
CA ILE A 118 -2.60 -7.20 -1.04
C ILE A 118 -2.45 -5.73 -0.62
N ALA A 119 -1.32 -5.37 -0.01
CA ALA A 119 -1.08 -4.01 0.44
C ALA A 119 -0.94 -3.03 -0.73
N VAL A 120 -0.26 -3.46 -1.80
CA VAL A 120 -0.07 -2.70 -3.03
C VAL A 120 -1.40 -2.50 -3.76
N MET A 121 -2.21 -3.54 -3.89
CA MET A 121 -3.55 -3.47 -4.48
C MET A 121 -4.47 -2.55 -3.67
N ALA A 122 -4.42 -2.63 -2.34
CA ALA A 122 -5.20 -1.76 -1.46
C ALA A 122 -4.80 -0.28 -1.63
N PHE A 123 -3.50 0.00 -1.83
CA PHE A 123 -3.03 1.34 -2.14
C PHE A 123 -3.53 1.83 -3.49
N ALA A 124 -3.38 1.02 -4.55
CA ALA A 124 -3.86 1.34 -5.89
C ALA A 124 -5.37 1.65 -5.89
N GLY A 125 -6.17 0.74 -5.31
CA GLY A 125 -7.62 0.92 -5.21
C GLY A 125 -7.99 2.20 -4.46
N ARG A 126 -7.33 2.49 -3.33
CA ARG A 126 -7.58 3.72 -2.57
C ARG A 126 -7.18 4.98 -3.34
N TYR A 127 -6.09 4.92 -4.09
CA TYR A 127 -5.63 6.02 -4.94
C TYR A 127 -6.67 6.34 -6.02
N PHE A 128 -7.14 5.34 -6.77
CA PHE A 128 -8.14 5.55 -7.82
C PHE A 128 -9.50 5.99 -7.27
N GLU A 129 -9.94 5.44 -6.12
CA GLU A 129 -11.17 5.90 -5.44
C GLU A 129 -11.09 7.39 -5.09
N LEU A 130 -9.94 7.86 -4.58
CA LEU A 130 -9.73 9.27 -4.27
C LEU A 130 -9.67 10.13 -5.53
N TRP A 131 -9.04 9.63 -6.59
CA TRP A 131 -8.98 10.33 -7.87
C TRP A 131 -10.38 10.54 -8.46
N GLN A 132 -11.23 9.52 -8.46
CA GLN A 132 -12.64 9.61 -8.87
C GLN A 132 -13.42 10.61 -8.02
N LYS A 133 -13.28 10.55 -6.68
CA LYS A 133 -13.92 11.50 -5.76
C LYS A 133 -13.51 12.94 -6.00
N VAL A 134 -12.22 13.19 -6.27
CA VAL A 134 -11.70 14.54 -6.55
C VAL A 134 -12.14 15.04 -7.93
N ALA A 135 -12.17 14.16 -8.94
CA ALA A 135 -12.63 14.49 -10.28
C ALA A 135 -14.14 14.77 -10.35
N GLY A 136 -14.90 14.37 -9.32
CA GLY A 136 -16.36 14.48 -9.31
C GLY A 136 -17.03 13.53 -10.31
N THR A 137 -16.33 12.49 -10.76
CA THR A 137 -16.81 11.52 -11.73
C THR A 137 -16.74 10.10 -11.16
N SER A 138 -17.79 9.32 -11.38
CA SER A 138 -17.72 7.86 -11.31
C SER A 138 -17.26 7.38 -12.68
N LEU A 139 -16.05 6.83 -12.78
CA LEU A 139 -15.58 6.21 -14.03
C LEU A 139 -16.36 4.90 -14.24
N GLY A 140 -17.58 5.00 -14.74
CA GLY A 140 -18.54 3.90 -14.85
C GLY A 140 -19.97 4.31 -15.15
N GLU A 141 -20.34 5.58 -15.00
CA GLU A 141 -21.61 6.08 -15.53
C GLU A 141 -21.39 6.56 -16.96
N SER A 142 -21.43 5.61 -17.90
CA SER A 142 -21.77 5.93 -19.28
C SER A 142 -23.05 6.75 -19.25
N ASP A 143 -22.99 7.97 -19.77
CA ASP A 143 -24.14 8.81 -20.05
C ASP A 143 -25.01 8.10 -21.10
N GLY A 144 -25.84 7.17 -20.63
CA GLY A 144 -26.96 6.59 -21.35
C GLY A 144 -28.11 7.58 -21.35
N SER A 145 -27.87 8.83 -21.76
CA SER A 145 -28.96 9.69 -22.18
C SER A 145 -29.52 9.14 -23.49
N SER A 146 -30.56 8.32 -23.36
CA SER A 146 -31.50 8.07 -24.45
C SER A 146 -32.03 9.42 -24.94
N GLU A 147 -31.49 9.88 -26.06
CA GLU A 147 -32.13 10.93 -26.83
C GLU A 147 -33.40 10.32 -27.46
N SER A 148 -34.54 10.90 -27.09
CA SER A 148 -35.88 10.59 -27.59
C SER A 148 -36.22 11.48 -28.78
#